data_AF-A0A8C9YQC9-F1
#
_entry.id   AF-A0A8C9YQC9-F1
#
_cell.length_a   1.000
_cell.length_b   1.000
_cell.length_c   1.000
_cell.angle_alpha   90.00
_cell.angle_beta   90.00
_cell.angle_gamma   90.00
#
_symmetry.space_group_name_H-M   'P 1'
#
loop_
_entity.id
_entity.type
_entity.pdbx_description
1 polymer ?
#
loop_
_entity_poly.entity_id
_entity_poly.type
_entity_poly.pdbx_seq_one_letter_code
_entity_poly.pdbx_strand_id
1 'polypeptide(L)'
;KDKKKKYEPPIPTRVGKRKKKTKGPDAASKLPLVTPHTQCRLKLLKQERIKDYLLMEEEFIRNQEQMKPLEEKQEEERSKVDDLRGTPMSVGTLEEIIDDNHAIVSTSVGSEHYVTLIRPGRIDRKIEFPLPDEKTKRRIFQIHTSRMTVADDVTLDDLILAKDDLSGADIKAICTEAGLMALRERRMKVTNEDFKKSKENVLYKKQEGTPEGLYL
;
A
#
# COMPACT_ATOMS: atom_id res chain seq x y z
N LYS A 1 -33.20 64.27 25.10
CA LYS A 1 -32.77 63.69 23.80
C LYS A 1 -31.27 63.93 23.67
N ASP A 2 -30.34 63.01 23.63
CA ASP A 2 -30.26 61.56 23.82
C ASP A 2 -28.78 61.29 24.16
N LYS A 3 -28.50 60.49 25.20
CA LYS A 3 -27.12 60.10 25.55
C LYS A 3 -26.59 59.19 24.44
N LYS A 4 -25.53 59.60 23.74
CA LYS A 4 -24.86 58.76 22.73
C LYS A 4 -24.42 57.44 23.38
N LYS A 5 -24.98 56.32 22.89
CA LYS A 5 -24.61 54.97 23.32
C LYS A 5 -23.13 54.75 23.04
N LYS A 6 -22.39 54.40 24.10
CA LYS A 6 -20.98 53.99 24.03
C LYS A 6 -20.92 52.71 23.20
N TYR A 7 -20.10 52.72 22.14
CA TYR A 7 -19.93 51.56 21.28
C TYR A 7 -19.22 50.46 22.07
N GLU A 8 -19.86 49.32 22.23
CA GLU A 8 -19.24 48.11 22.74
C GLU A 8 -18.97 47.16 21.55
N PRO A 9 -17.73 46.67 21.39
CA PRO A 9 -17.43 45.76 20.30
C PRO A 9 -18.18 44.43 20.49
N PRO A 10 -18.60 43.77 19.39
CA PRO A 10 -19.30 42.49 19.47
C PRO A 10 -18.41 41.43 20.12
N ILE A 11 -19.02 40.62 21.00
CA ILE A 11 -18.35 39.50 21.67
C ILE A 11 -17.83 38.54 20.59
N PRO A 12 -16.54 38.13 20.61
CA PRO A 12 -16.01 37.23 19.61
C PRO A 12 -16.73 35.88 19.66
N THR A 13 -17.47 35.55 18.59
CA THR A 13 -18.33 34.36 18.47
C THR A 13 -17.56 33.05 18.24
N ARG A 14 -16.24 33.04 18.42
CA ARG A 14 -15.41 31.87 18.13
C ARG A 14 -14.39 31.62 19.23
N VAL A 15 -14.81 30.85 20.23
CA VAL A 15 -13.90 30.26 21.22
C VAL A 15 -13.03 29.23 20.50
N GLY A 16 -11.74 29.54 20.37
CA GLY A 16 -10.72 28.63 19.85
C GLY A 16 -10.47 28.74 18.34
N LYS A 17 -9.22 29.08 17.98
CA LYS A 17 -8.70 28.76 16.64
C LYS A 17 -8.62 27.23 16.57
N ARG A 18 -9.41 26.60 15.71
CA ARG A 18 -9.29 25.17 15.39
C ARG A 18 -7.83 24.96 14.95
N LYS A 19 -6.99 24.36 15.80
CA LYS A 19 -5.61 24.02 15.45
C LYS A 19 -5.72 23.09 14.24
N LYS A 20 -5.47 23.61 13.03
CA LYS A 20 -5.25 22.78 11.86
C LYS A 20 -3.98 22.00 12.18
N LYS A 21 -4.13 20.75 12.60
CA LYS A 21 -3.03 19.79 12.55
C LYS A 21 -2.69 19.67 11.07
N THR A 22 -1.67 20.39 10.63
CA THR A 22 -1.01 20.16 9.35
C THR A 22 -0.52 18.72 9.43
N LYS A 23 -1.14 17.82 8.68
CA LYS A 23 -0.56 16.49 8.44
C LYS A 23 0.86 16.75 7.93
N GLY A 24 1.85 16.16 8.59
CA GLY A 24 3.22 16.21 8.10
C GLY A 24 3.29 15.65 6.68
N PRO A 25 4.23 16.08 5.84
CA PRO A 25 4.32 15.61 4.47
C PRO A 25 4.69 14.12 4.46
N ASP A 26 3.80 13.27 3.94
CA ASP A 26 4.06 11.84 3.67
C ASP A 26 5.13 11.62 2.56
N ALA A 27 5.69 12.70 2.01
CA ALA A 27 6.58 12.69 0.86
C ALA A 27 8.04 12.32 1.19
N ALA A 28 8.44 12.29 2.46
CA ALA A 28 9.84 12.15 2.86
C ALA A 28 10.48 10.79 2.52
N SER A 29 9.72 9.76 2.15
CA SER A 29 10.23 8.39 2.03
C SER A 29 10.24 7.80 0.61
N LYS A 30 9.77 8.53 -0.42
CA LYS A 30 9.69 7.99 -1.78
C LYS A 30 10.60 8.73 -2.74
N LEU A 31 11.62 8.04 -3.24
CA LEU A 31 12.43 8.51 -4.37
C LEU A 31 11.51 8.82 -5.57
N PRO A 32 11.84 9.84 -6.38
CA PRO A 32 11.04 10.17 -7.56
C PRO A 32 11.04 9.01 -8.57
N LEU A 33 9.92 8.84 -9.27
CA LEU A 33 9.77 7.79 -10.28
C LEU A 33 10.72 8.04 -11.47
N VAL A 34 11.64 7.09 -11.71
CA VAL A 34 12.57 7.15 -12.85
C VAL A 34 12.02 6.37 -14.05
N THR A 35 11.79 7.09 -15.14
CA THR A 35 11.48 6.54 -16.48
C THR A 35 12.65 6.86 -17.44
N PRO A 36 13.11 5.94 -18.31
CA PRO A 36 12.56 4.62 -18.63
C PRO A 36 12.87 3.53 -17.58
N HIS A 37 12.07 2.46 -17.55
CA HIS A 37 12.31 1.31 -16.65
C HIS A 37 13.35 0.32 -17.17
N THR A 38 13.59 0.30 -18.49
CA THR A 38 14.58 -0.54 -19.16
C THR A 38 16.01 -0.20 -18.70
N GLN A 39 16.91 -1.17 -18.84
CA GLN A 39 18.34 -0.93 -18.61
C GLN A 39 18.88 -0.04 -19.73
N CYS A 40 19.02 1.24 -19.44
CA CYS A 40 19.47 2.24 -20.40
C CYS A 40 20.28 3.34 -19.70
N ARG A 41 21.17 4.00 -20.46
CA ARG A 41 22.02 5.08 -19.93
C ARG A 41 21.21 6.23 -19.34
N LEU A 42 20.03 6.53 -19.90
CA LEU A 42 19.14 7.58 -19.38
C LEU A 42 18.63 7.28 -17.97
N LYS A 43 18.33 6.01 -17.66
CA LYS A 43 17.92 5.59 -16.32
C LYS A 43 19.08 5.77 -15.33
N LEU A 44 20.29 5.38 -15.73
CA LEU A 44 21.49 5.54 -14.91
C LEU A 44 21.75 7.02 -14.60
N LEU A 45 21.79 7.89 -15.62
CA LEU A 45 22.02 9.33 -15.44
C LEU A 45 20.97 10.00 -14.54
N LYS A 46 19.70 9.57 -14.62
CA LYS A 46 18.65 10.06 -13.72
C LYS A 46 18.84 9.61 -12.28
N GLN A 47 19.28 8.36 -12.07
CA GLN A 47 19.59 7.83 -10.74
C GLN A 47 20.82 8.50 -10.13
N GLU A 48 21.86 8.78 -10.93
CA GLU A 48 23.04 9.53 -10.51
C GLU A 48 22.66 10.93 -10.01
N ARG A 49 21.83 11.67 -10.76
CA ARG A 49 21.34 12.97 -10.30
C ARG A 49 20.60 12.91 -8.98
N ILE A 50 19.75 11.90 -8.78
CA ILE A 50 19.01 11.71 -7.52
C ILE A 50 19.99 11.42 -6.37
N LYS A 51 20.99 10.56 -6.61
CA LYS A 51 22.06 10.27 -5.66
C LYS A 51 22.81 11.55 -5.27
N ASP A 52 23.17 12.38 -6.25
CA ASP A 52 23.90 13.62 -6.00
C ASP A 52 23.09 14.59 -5.10
N TYR A 53 21.79 14.75 -5.35
CA TYR A 53 20.92 15.57 -4.49
C TYR A 53 20.84 15.03 -3.06
N LEU A 54 20.66 13.72 -2.89
CA LEU A 54 20.59 13.10 -1.56
C LEU A 54 21.90 13.23 -0.79
N LEU A 55 23.04 13.07 -1.47
CA LEU A 55 24.36 13.26 -0.85
C LEU A 55 24.57 14.71 -0.42
N MET A 56 24.17 15.68 -1.24
CA MET A 56 24.23 17.10 -0.86
C MET A 56 23.34 17.41 0.36
N GLU A 57 22.12 16.85 0.42
CA GLU A 57 21.25 16.99 1.59
C GLU A 57 21.87 16.36 2.84
N GLU A 58 22.46 15.18 2.70
CA GLU A 58 23.10 14.46 3.81
C GLU A 58 24.31 15.23 4.36
N GLU A 59 25.19 15.74 3.48
CA GLU A 59 26.33 16.57 3.88
C GLU A 59 25.87 17.89 4.51
N PHE A 60 24.81 18.51 3.98
CA PHE A 60 24.25 19.73 4.55
C PHE A 60 23.74 19.52 5.98
N ILE A 61 22.99 18.44 6.22
CA ILE A 61 22.49 18.09 7.56
C ILE A 61 23.66 17.77 8.51
N ARG A 62 24.63 16.95 8.08
CA ARG A 62 25.81 16.60 8.89
C ARG A 62 26.59 17.85 9.33
N ASN A 63 26.79 18.81 8.42
CA ASN A 63 27.46 20.07 8.74
C ASN A 63 26.62 20.95 9.68
N GLN A 64 25.29 20.94 9.53
CA GLN A 64 24.39 21.69 10.39
C GLN A 64 24.35 21.11 11.82
N GLU A 65 24.36 19.79 11.98
CA GLU A 65 24.43 19.10 13.27
C GLU A 65 25.76 19.35 13.99
N GLN A 66 26.89 19.31 13.28
CA GLN A 66 28.19 19.69 13.86
C GLN A 66 28.23 21.16 14.33
N MET A 67 27.41 22.02 13.74
CA MET A 67 27.32 23.46 14.05
C MET A 67 26.15 23.82 14.98
N LYS A 68 25.50 22.85 15.63
CA LYS A 68 24.41 23.09 16.59
C LYS A 68 24.86 22.93 18.04
N PRO A 69 25.24 24.01 18.74
CA PRO A 69 25.27 24.07 20.21
C PRO A 69 23.89 24.30 20.87
N LEU A 70 22.76 24.11 20.17
CA LEU A 70 21.45 24.64 20.60
C LEU A 70 20.28 23.65 20.49
N GLU A 71 20.52 22.35 20.65
CA GLU A 71 19.47 21.30 20.67
C GLU A 71 18.75 21.15 22.01
N GLU A 72 19.27 21.74 23.10
CA GLU A 72 18.61 21.78 24.42
C GLU A 72 17.20 22.40 24.39
N LYS A 73 16.88 23.24 23.40
CA LYS A 73 15.60 23.96 23.33
C LYS A 73 14.43 23.16 22.74
N GLN A 74 14.71 22.09 21.98
CA GLN A 74 13.66 21.27 21.34
C GLN A 74 13.26 20.06 22.17
N GLU A 75 14.16 19.56 23.02
CA GLU A 75 13.91 18.50 23.99
C GLU A 75 12.92 18.97 25.08
N GLU A 76 12.96 20.26 25.42
CA GLU A 76 12.05 20.92 26.37
C GLU A 76 10.60 21.10 25.84
N GLU A 77 10.40 21.07 24.52
CA GLU A 77 9.06 21.14 23.91
C GLU A 77 8.41 19.75 23.77
N ARG A 78 9.23 18.69 23.63
CA ARG A 78 8.76 17.29 23.57
C ARG A 78 8.31 16.78 24.93
N SER A 79 9.03 17.11 26.01
CA SER A 79 8.68 16.71 27.37
C SER A 79 7.28 17.20 27.79
N LYS A 80 6.92 18.45 27.44
CA LYS A 80 5.62 19.05 27.77
C LYS A 80 4.43 18.40 27.06
N VAL A 81 4.66 17.72 25.92
CA VAL A 81 3.61 16.97 25.20
C VAL A 81 3.40 15.59 25.80
N ASP A 82 4.47 14.95 26.30
CA ASP A 82 4.39 13.67 27.01
C ASP A 82 3.75 13.82 28.40
N ASP A 83 3.98 14.94 29.09
CA ASP A 83 3.28 15.29 30.35
C ASP A 83 1.77 15.50 30.15
N LEU A 84 1.35 15.99 28.98
CA LEU A 84 -0.06 16.19 28.61
C LEU A 84 -0.77 14.88 28.22
N ARG A 85 -0.01 13.85 27.84
CA ARG A 85 -0.57 12.60 27.31
C ARG A 85 -1.18 11.73 28.41
N GLY A 86 -0.77 11.94 29.66
CA GLY A 86 -1.35 11.33 30.84
C GLY A 86 -1.12 9.82 30.91
N THR A 87 -0.46 9.38 31.97
CA THR A 87 -0.42 7.96 32.36
C THR A 87 -1.59 7.65 33.31
N PRO A 88 -2.37 6.57 33.09
CA PRO A 88 -2.18 5.54 32.07
C PRO A 88 -3.01 5.77 30.79
N MET A 89 -2.40 5.45 29.64
CA MET A 89 -3.18 5.14 28.44
C MET A 89 -3.78 3.75 28.62
N SER A 90 -5.11 3.63 28.67
CA SER A 90 -5.75 2.31 28.68
C SER A 90 -5.71 1.73 27.27
N VAL A 91 -5.08 0.57 27.16
CA VAL A 91 -5.02 -0.23 25.94
C VAL A 91 -6.14 -1.26 26.04
N GLY A 92 -7.00 -1.31 25.04
CA GLY A 92 -8.00 -2.37 24.88
C GLY A 92 -7.49 -3.43 23.92
N THR A 93 -7.90 -4.68 24.13
CA THR A 93 -7.50 -5.81 23.30
C THR A 93 -8.67 -6.17 22.38
N LEU A 94 -8.38 -6.38 21.09
CA LEU A 94 -9.34 -6.98 20.18
C LEU A 94 -9.26 -8.48 20.41
N GLU A 95 -10.33 -9.07 20.96
CA GLU A 95 -10.35 -10.49 21.31
C GLU A 95 -10.78 -11.33 20.12
N GLU A 96 -11.98 -11.09 19.62
CA GLU A 96 -12.56 -11.93 18.58
C GLU A 96 -13.38 -11.09 17.60
N ILE A 97 -13.24 -11.43 16.32
CA ILE A 97 -14.09 -10.93 15.25
C ILE A 97 -15.17 -12.00 15.05
N ILE A 98 -16.41 -11.68 15.42
CA ILE A 98 -17.52 -12.64 15.36
C ILE A 98 -18.07 -12.72 13.93
N ASP A 99 -18.19 -11.58 13.24
CA ASP A 99 -18.66 -11.50 11.86
C ASP A 99 -18.05 -10.28 11.14
N ASP A 100 -18.38 -10.10 9.85
CA ASP A 100 -17.90 -8.97 9.03
C ASP A 100 -18.31 -7.58 9.58
N ASN A 101 -19.27 -7.53 10.50
CA ASN A 101 -19.91 -6.32 10.98
C ASN A 101 -19.71 -6.05 12.48
N HIS A 102 -19.13 -6.98 13.25
CA HIS A 102 -19.08 -6.95 14.71
C HIS A 102 -17.79 -7.57 15.26
N ALA A 103 -17.13 -6.81 16.12
CA ALA A 103 -15.97 -7.25 16.87
C ALA A 103 -16.19 -7.03 18.36
N ILE A 104 -15.69 -7.95 19.18
CA ILE A 104 -15.61 -7.78 20.63
C ILE A 104 -14.30 -7.08 20.96
N VAL A 105 -14.43 -5.93 21.59
CA VAL A 105 -13.30 -5.21 22.19
C VAL A 105 -13.45 -5.26 23.69
N SER A 106 -12.43 -5.79 24.36
CA SER A 106 -12.32 -5.77 25.81
C SER A 106 -11.51 -4.57 26.25
N THR A 107 -12.03 -3.84 27.23
CA THR A 107 -11.24 -2.83 27.94
C THR A 107 -10.50 -3.50 29.10
N SER A 108 -9.49 -2.83 29.66
CA SER A 108 -8.72 -3.32 30.82
C SER A 108 -9.56 -3.61 32.07
N VAL A 109 -10.84 -3.21 32.10
CA VAL A 109 -11.79 -3.44 33.20
C VAL A 109 -12.68 -4.68 32.93
N GLY A 110 -12.45 -5.40 31.83
CA GLY A 110 -13.22 -6.60 31.46
C GLY A 110 -14.62 -6.30 30.92
N SER A 111 -14.95 -5.03 30.62
CA SER A 111 -16.20 -4.71 29.94
C SER A 111 -16.06 -4.91 28.44
N GLU A 112 -16.80 -5.91 27.95
CA GLU A 112 -16.93 -6.26 26.55
C GLU A 112 -17.94 -5.35 25.86
N HIS A 113 -17.55 -4.76 24.73
CA HIS A 113 -18.45 -3.91 23.95
C HIS A 113 -18.66 -4.51 22.57
N TYR A 114 -19.94 -4.69 22.21
CA TYR A 114 -20.35 -5.11 20.87
C TYR A 114 -20.47 -3.89 19.95
N VAL A 115 -19.58 -3.76 18.97
CA VAL A 115 -19.47 -2.56 18.11
C VAL A 115 -19.78 -2.90 16.65
N THR A 116 -20.80 -2.25 16.07
CA THR A 116 -21.17 -2.40 14.65
C THR A 116 -20.27 -1.56 13.72
N LEU A 117 -19.58 -2.18 12.77
CA LEU A 117 -18.57 -1.55 11.93
C LEU A 117 -19.12 -0.94 10.62
N ILE A 118 -20.05 -1.60 9.93
CA ILE A 118 -20.49 -1.23 8.55
C ILE A 118 -21.81 -0.45 8.54
N ARG A 119 -22.02 0.47 9.50
CA ARG A 119 -23.17 1.37 9.44
C ARG A 119 -22.94 2.46 8.38
N PRO A 120 -23.94 2.77 7.52
CA PRO A 120 -23.89 3.94 6.64
C PRO A 120 -23.53 5.20 7.45
N GLY A 121 -22.51 5.95 7.01
CA GLY A 121 -21.90 7.06 7.74
C GLY A 121 -20.55 6.76 8.42
N ARG A 122 -20.08 5.49 8.41
CA ARG A 122 -18.69 5.11 8.76
C ARG A 122 -17.91 4.63 7.53
N ILE A 123 -18.48 3.70 6.77
CA ILE A 123 -17.93 3.19 5.50
C ILE A 123 -18.95 3.43 4.41
N ASP A 124 -18.71 4.43 3.57
CA ASP A 124 -19.68 4.89 2.57
C ASP A 124 -19.57 4.17 1.22
N ARG A 125 -18.46 3.45 0.97
CA ARG A 125 -18.21 2.78 -0.32
C ARG A 125 -17.92 1.30 -0.11
N LYS A 126 -18.77 0.46 -0.69
CA LYS A 126 -18.50 -0.97 -0.88
C LYS A 126 -18.00 -1.15 -2.32
N ILE A 127 -16.79 -1.65 -2.47
CA ILE A 127 -16.15 -1.88 -3.78
C ILE A 127 -15.89 -3.37 -3.88
N GLU A 128 -16.59 -4.03 -4.81
CA GLU A 128 -16.39 -5.43 -5.12
C GLU A 128 -15.30 -5.59 -6.19
N PHE A 129 -14.50 -6.65 -6.05
CA PHE A 129 -13.43 -6.99 -6.99
C PHE A 129 -13.77 -8.32 -7.66
N PRO A 130 -14.38 -8.30 -8.85
CA PRO A 130 -14.69 -9.53 -9.58
C PRO A 130 -13.43 -10.15 -10.18
N LEU A 131 -13.56 -11.39 -10.67
CA LEU A 131 -12.54 -12.03 -11.49
C LEU A 131 -12.29 -11.23 -12.77
N PRO A 132 -11.05 -11.21 -13.28
CA PRO A 132 -10.70 -10.40 -14.44
C PRO A 132 -11.29 -10.95 -15.74
N ASP A 133 -11.87 -10.07 -16.56
CA ASP A 133 -12.25 -10.36 -17.95
C ASP A 133 -11.03 -10.68 -18.83
N GLU A 134 -11.25 -11.28 -20.00
CA GLU A 134 -10.19 -11.60 -20.98
C GLU A 134 -9.29 -10.40 -21.32
N LYS A 135 -9.88 -9.22 -21.53
CA LYS A 135 -9.11 -7.97 -21.80
C LYS A 135 -8.25 -7.58 -20.61
N THR A 136 -8.77 -7.74 -19.40
CA THR A 136 -8.06 -7.43 -18.15
C THR A 136 -6.97 -8.47 -17.89
N LYS A 137 -7.24 -9.76 -18.13
CA LYS A 137 -6.24 -10.84 -18.10
C LYS A 137 -5.08 -10.54 -19.05
N ARG A 138 -5.36 -10.14 -20.30
CA ARG A 138 -4.33 -9.71 -21.27
C ARG A 138 -3.45 -8.59 -20.71
N ARG A 139 -4.07 -7.59 -20.08
CA ARG A 139 -3.32 -6.47 -19.48
C ARG A 139 -2.45 -6.93 -18.30
N ILE A 140 -2.93 -7.83 -17.47
CA ILE A 140 -2.18 -8.38 -16.34
C ILE A 140 -0.97 -9.19 -16.84
N PHE A 141 -1.17 -10.07 -17.83
CA PHE A 141 -0.08 -10.80 -18.48
C PHE A 141 0.96 -9.84 -19.08
N GLN A 142 0.53 -8.78 -19.77
CA GLN A 142 1.43 -7.78 -20.34
C GLN A 142 2.27 -7.08 -19.27
N ILE A 143 1.70 -6.76 -18.10
CA ILE A 143 2.43 -6.10 -17.01
C ILE A 143 3.48 -7.05 -16.44
N HIS A 144 3.13 -8.30 -16.17
CA HIS A 144 4.05 -9.26 -15.56
C HIS A 144 5.16 -9.71 -16.53
N THR A 145 4.86 -9.80 -17.82
CA THR A 145 5.84 -10.15 -18.86
C THR A 145 6.70 -8.97 -19.31
N SER A 146 6.31 -7.71 -19.02
CA SER A 146 7.01 -6.50 -19.50
C SER A 146 8.51 -6.40 -19.15
N ARG A 147 8.95 -7.08 -18.09
CA ARG A 147 10.35 -7.11 -17.64
C ARG A 147 11.02 -8.47 -17.87
N MET A 148 10.31 -9.41 -18.46
CA MET A 148 10.79 -10.76 -18.73
C MET A 148 11.31 -10.84 -20.17
N THR A 149 12.29 -11.73 -20.37
CA THR A 149 12.80 -12.09 -21.69
C THR A 149 11.95 -13.24 -22.25
N VAL A 150 10.89 -12.88 -22.95
CA VAL A 150 9.98 -13.82 -23.61
C VAL A 150 10.48 -14.08 -25.04
N ALA A 151 10.41 -15.33 -25.51
CA ALA A 151 10.74 -15.68 -26.88
C ALA A 151 9.55 -15.40 -27.83
N ASP A 152 9.84 -15.25 -29.13
CA ASP A 152 8.86 -14.83 -30.14
C ASP A 152 7.81 -15.91 -30.46
N ASP A 153 8.01 -17.13 -29.97
CA ASP A 153 7.09 -18.28 -30.07
C ASP A 153 5.91 -18.20 -29.10
N VAL A 154 5.91 -17.25 -28.16
CA VAL A 154 4.92 -17.17 -27.09
C VAL A 154 3.69 -16.36 -27.52
N THR A 155 2.57 -17.06 -27.65
CA THR A 155 1.23 -16.50 -27.89
C THR A 155 0.44 -16.39 -26.58
N LEU A 156 0.46 -15.20 -25.95
CA LEU A 156 -0.25 -14.97 -24.68
C LEU A 156 -1.78 -15.13 -24.80
N ASP A 157 -2.34 -14.94 -26.00
CA ASP A 157 -3.78 -15.07 -26.24
C ASP A 157 -4.29 -16.49 -26.03
N ASP A 158 -3.48 -17.51 -26.32
CA ASP A 158 -3.86 -18.92 -26.12
C ASP A 158 -4.03 -19.25 -24.63
N LEU A 159 -3.25 -18.61 -23.77
CA LEU A 159 -3.34 -18.76 -22.31
C LEU A 159 -4.58 -18.04 -21.74
N ILE A 160 -5.02 -16.96 -22.40
CA ILE A 160 -6.13 -16.12 -21.96
C ILE A 160 -7.49 -16.69 -22.40
N LEU A 161 -7.55 -17.25 -23.61
CA LEU A 161 -8.76 -17.85 -24.19
C LEU A 161 -9.14 -19.19 -23.53
N ALA A 162 -8.23 -19.81 -22.79
CA ALA A 162 -8.58 -20.96 -21.99
C ALA A 162 -9.63 -20.59 -20.92
N LYS A 163 -10.70 -21.38 -20.83
CA LYS A 163 -11.85 -21.17 -19.92
C LYS A 163 -11.51 -21.52 -18.47
N ASP A 164 -10.49 -20.87 -17.92
CA ASP A 164 -10.04 -21.06 -16.55
C ASP A 164 -10.32 -19.80 -15.72
N ASP A 165 -10.85 -20.01 -14.50
CA ASP A 165 -11.08 -18.97 -13.50
C ASP A 165 -9.76 -18.53 -12.85
N LEU A 166 -9.02 -17.72 -13.61
CA LEU A 166 -7.73 -17.16 -13.23
C LEU A 166 -7.90 -15.80 -12.55
N SER A 167 -7.40 -15.69 -11.32
CA SER A 167 -7.22 -14.42 -10.62
C SER A 167 -5.90 -13.75 -11.05
N GLY A 168 -5.74 -12.46 -10.73
CA GLY A 168 -4.48 -11.76 -11.00
C GLY A 168 -3.27 -12.36 -10.27
N ALA A 169 -3.49 -13.01 -9.13
CA ALA A 169 -2.43 -13.71 -8.39
C ALA A 169 -1.93 -14.95 -9.16
N ASP A 170 -2.85 -15.68 -9.81
CA ASP A 170 -2.51 -16.88 -10.59
C ASP A 170 -1.72 -16.52 -11.83
N ILE A 171 -2.11 -15.44 -12.52
CA ILE A 171 -1.38 -14.95 -13.69
C ILE A 171 0.07 -14.61 -13.30
N LYS A 172 0.26 -13.95 -12.15
CA LYS A 172 1.59 -13.68 -11.61
C LYS A 172 2.34 -14.97 -11.30
N ALA A 173 1.70 -15.94 -10.64
CA ALA A 173 2.30 -17.23 -10.32
C ALA A 173 2.77 -17.98 -11.57
N ILE A 174 1.92 -18.04 -12.60
CA ILE A 174 2.24 -18.64 -13.90
C ILE A 174 3.47 -17.96 -14.53
N CYS A 175 3.51 -16.63 -14.55
CA CYS A 175 4.67 -15.92 -15.09
C CYS A 175 5.95 -16.20 -14.29
N THR A 176 5.87 -16.27 -12.97
CA THR A 176 7.04 -16.55 -12.12
C THR A 176 7.56 -17.98 -12.27
N GLU A 177 6.67 -18.96 -12.37
CA GLU A 177 7.05 -20.36 -12.51
C GLU A 177 7.54 -20.66 -13.95
N ALA A 178 6.95 -20.06 -14.99
CA ALA A 178 7.48 -20.15 -16.34
C ALA A 178 8.94 -19.62 -16.41
N GLY A 179 9.23 -18.52 -15.71
CA GLY A 179 10.60 -18.02 -15.55
C GLY A 179 11.53 -19.00 -14.83
N LEU A 180 11.03 -19.68 -13.80
CA LEU A 180 11.79 -20.70 -13.05
C LEU A 180 12.07 -21.94 -13.90
N MET A 181 11.12 -22.37 -14.74
CA MET A 181 11.30 -23.50 -15.68
C MET A 181 12.40 -23.19 -16.71
N ALA A 182 12.40 -21.98 -17.26
CA ALA A 182 13.46 -21.53 -18.16
C ALA A 182 14.84 -21.56 -17.47
N LEU A 183 14.93 -21.09 -16.22
CA LEU A 183 16.17 -21.16 -15.44
C LEU A 183 16.59 -22.60 -15.13
N ARG A 184 15.64 -23.50 -14.85
CA ARG A 184 15.90 -24.92 -14.60
C ARG A 184 16.56 -25.60 -15.79
N GLU A 185 16.18 -25.21 -17.00
CA GLU A 185 16.77 -25.68 -18.26
C GLU A 185 17.98 -24.84 -18.72
N ARG A 186 18.48 -23.94 -17.86
CA ARG A 186 19.62 -23.02 -18.13
C ARG A 186 19.39 -22.11 -19.35
N ARG A 187 18.13 -21.77 -19.64
CA ARG A 187 17.75 -20.83 -20.71
C ARG A 187 17.49 -19.44 -20.12
N MET A 188 17.79 -18.41 -20.90
CA MET A 188 17.50 -17.00 -20.55
C MET A 188 16.24 -16.48 -21.24
N LYS A 189 15.59 -17.28 -22.11
CA LYS A 189 14.35 -16.94 -22.78
C LYS A 189 13.26 -17.93 -22.37
N VAL A 190 12.09 -17.40 -22.03
CA VAL A 190 10.88 -18.18 -21.71
C VAL A 190 10.15 -18.52 -23.00
N THR A 191 9.87 -19.80 -23.20
CA THR A 191 9.20 -20.37 -24.39
C THR A 191 7.75 -20.72 -24.09
N ASN A 192 6.96 -21.06 -25.12
CA ASN A 192 5.56 -21.41 -24.93
C ASN A 192 5.39 -22.70 -24.09
N GLU A 193 6.35 -23.64 -24.17
CA GLU A 193 6.34 -24.87 -23.36
C GLU A 193 6.46 -24.59 -21.86
N ASP A 194 7.24 -23.58 -21.47
CA ASP A 194 7.41 -23.18 -20.08
C ASP A 194 6.08 -22.66 -19.49
N PHE A 195 5.33 -21.90 -20.29
CA PHE A 195 4.00 -21.40 -19.91
C PHE A 195 2.97 -22.51 -19.79
N LYS A 196 3.00 -23.52 -20.68
CA LYS A 196 2.11 -24.68 -20.58
C LYS A 196 2.36 -25.49 -19.31
N LYS A 197 3.62 -25.87 -19.07
CA LYS A 197 4.02 -26.60 -17.85
C LYS A 197 3.68 -25.82 -16.59
N SER A 198 3.95 -24.52 -16.58
CA SER A 198 3.64 -23.66 -15.44
C SER A 198 2.14 -23.53 -15.19
N LYS A 199 1.33 -23.37 -16.25
CA LYS A 199 -0.12 -23.27 -16.12
C LYS A 199 -0.69 -24.53 -15.47
N GLU A 200 -0.29 -25.72 -15.93
CA GLU A 200 -0.70 -27.00 -15.36
C GLU A 200 -0.35 -27.07 -13.87
N ASN A 201 0.89 -26.79 -13.50
CA ASN A 201 1.34 -26.85 -12.10
C ASN A 201 0.58 -25.88 -11.17
N VAL A 202 0.30 -24.66 -11.63
CA VAL A 202 -0.49 -23.69 -10.84
C VAL A 202 -1.95 -24.14 -10.70
N LEU A 203 -2.55 -24.70 -11.75
CA LEU A 203 -3.93 -25.19 -11.70
C LEU A 203 -4.07 -26.42 -10.81
N TYR A 204 -3.12 -27.37 -10.88
CA TYR A 204 -3.13 -28.56 -10.03
C TYR A 204 -3.15 -28.19 -8.54
N LYS A 205 -2.32 -27.22 -8.12
CA LYS A 205 -2.32 -26.71 -6.75
C LYS A 205 -3.66 -26.11 -6.30
N LYS A 206 -4.49 -25.62 -7.22
CA LYS A 206 -5.83 -25.12 -6.91
C LYS A 206 -6.87 -26.22 -6.80
N GLN A 207 -6.80 -27.23 -7.67
CA GLN A 207 -7.80 -28.29 -7.75
C GLN A 207 -7.77 -29.26 -6.56
N GLU A 208 -6.62 -29.40 -5.87
CA GLU A 208 -6.51 -30.24 -4.66
C GLU A 208 -7.49 -29.87 -3.53
N GLY A 209 -8.10 -28.67 -3.58
CA GLY A 209 -9.01 -28.17 -2.54
C GLY A 209 -10.51 -28.33 -2.81
N THR A 210 -10.95 -28.73 -4.00
CA THR A 210 -12.39 -28.73 -4.36
C THR A 210 -12.92 -30.15 -4.65
N PRO A 211 -13.88 -30.68 -3.86
CA PRO A 211 -14.48 -31.98 -4.15
C PRO A 211 -15.37 -31.92 -5.40
N GLU A 212 -14.97 -32.59 -6.48
CA GLU A 212 -15.64 -32.57 -7.80
C GLU A 212 -16.97 -33.34 -7.88
N GLY A 213 -17.45 -33.95 -6.80
CA GLY A 213 -18.49 -34.99 -6.89
C GLY A 213 -19.88 -34.66 -6.32
N LEU A 214 -20.15 -33.44 -5.83
CA LEU A 214 -21.38 -33.17 -5.06
C LEU A 214 -22.60 -32.71 -5.87
N TYR A 215 -22.39 -32.25 -7.10
CA TYR A 215 -23.46 -31.78 -7.97
C TYR A 215 -23.39 -32.52 -9.31
N LEU A 216 -24.19 -33.57 -9.41
CA LEU A 216 -24.50 -34.30 -10.64
C LEU A 216 -26.01 -34.27 -10.83
#